data_AF-D8F2T0-F1
#
_entry.id   AF-D8F2T0-F1
#
_cell.length_a   1.000
_cell.length_b   1.000
_cell.length_c   1.000
_cell.angle_alpha   90.00
_cell.angle_beta   90.00
_cell.angle_gamma   90.00
#
_symmetry.space_group_name_H-M   'P 1'
#
loop_
_entity.id
_entity.type
_entity.pdbx_description
1 polymer ?
#
loop_
_entity_poly.entity_id
_entity_poly.type
_entity_poly.pdbx_seq_one_letter_code
_entity_poly.pdbx_strand_id
1 'polypeptide(L)'
;MTTNEKTRTYKRIDSVVFRKTIEKFGGLSNMAPGFPLQIGDISVRTSEALYQACRFPYAEEIQKMIISQKSPMTAKMKSKPFRSQTRPDWDHVRVKVMRWSLRVKLACNWDKFRNLLLLTADKQIVEDSRRDRFWGAVANDEDYLEGENVLGRLLMEIREELKSENSKNLKIVNPPLINDFLLYNSPLPTIYAEKKHKNKEIVTAPKQLSLFDNE
;
A
#
# COMPACT_ATOMS: atom_id res chain seq x y z
N MET A 1 -31.74 -18.05 4.30
CA MET A 1 -30.34 -18.35 3.92
C MET A 1 -29.87 -17.26 2.97
N THR A 2 -29.12 -16.27 3.46
CA THR A 2 -28.56 -15.23 2.60
C THR A 2 -27.32 -15.75 1.90
N THR A 3 -27.43 -16.02 0.60
CA THR A 3 -26.29 -16.33 -0.27
C THR A 3 -25.29 -15.18 -0.22
N ASN A 4 -24.02 -15.49 0.09
CA ASN A 4 -23.00 -14.49 0.34
C ASN A 4 -22.45 -13.92 -0.97
N GLU A 5 -23.18 -12.99 -1.59
CA GLU A 5 -22.90 -12.39 -2.92
C GLU A 5 -21.51 -11.75 -3.11
N LYS A 6 -20.73 -11.60 -2.03
CA LYS A 6 -19.39 -11.01 -2.06
C LYS A 6 -18.29 -12.03 -2.32
N THR A 7 -18.49 -13.29 -1.92
CA THR A 7 -17.52 -14.37 -2.12
C THR A 7 -17.47 -14.78 -3.58
N ARG A 8 -16.28 -15.06 -4.10
CA ARG A 8 -16.05 -15.53 -5.46
C ARG A 8 -15.02 -16.65 -5.47
N THR A 9 -15.13 -17.52 -6.46
CA THR A 9 -14.13 -18.55 -6.79
C THR A 9 -13.26 -18.06 -7.95
N TYR A 10 -11.95 -18.25 -7.83
CA TYR A 10 -10.94 -17.82 -8.78
C TYR A 10 -10.10 -19.02 -9.22
N LYS A 11 -10.09 -19.31 -10.52
CA LYS A 11 -9.21 -20.33 -11.09
C LYS A 11 -7.79 -19.77 -11.19
N ARG A 12 -6.79 -20.50 -10.71
CA ARG A 12 -5.39 -20.01 -10.62
C ARG A 12 -4.78 -19.67 -11.98
N ILE A 13 -5.02 -20.49 -13.01
CA ILE A 13 -4.42 -20.31 -14.35
C ILE A 13 -4.87 -19.01 -15.05
N ASP A 14 -6.11 -18.59 -14.79
CA ASP A 14 -6.72 -17.37 -15.35
C ASP A 14 -6.41 -16.12 -14.52
N SER A 15 -5.75 -16.29 -13.37
CA SER A 15 -5.51 -15.25 -12.37
C SER A 15 -4.03 -14.88 -12.26
N VAL A 16 -3.74 -13.63 -11.89
CA VAL A 16 -2.47 -13.24 -11.27
C VAL A 16 -2.59 -13.48 -9.78
N VAL A 17 -2.09 -14.63 -9.34
CA VAL A 17 -2.02 -15.03 -7.94
C VAL A 17 -0.70 -14.57 -7.33
N PHE A 18 -0.73 -13.99 -6.13
CA PHE A 18 0.46 -13.71 -5.33
C PHE A 18 0.29 -14.18 -3.88
N ARG A 19 1.38 -14.65 -3.26
CA ARG A 19 1.39 -15.13 -1.86
C ARG A 19 2.49 -14.53 -1.01
N LYS A 20 3.68 -14.35 -1.58
CA LYS A 20 4.85 -13.78 -0.89
C LYS A 20 5.26 -12.48 -1.56
N THR A 21 5.77 -11.56 -0.76
CA THR A 21 6.17 -10.21 -1.19
C THR A 21 7.40 -10.18 -2.12
N ILE A 22 8.15 -11.29 -2.20
CA ILE A 22 9.35 -11.46 -3.03
C ILE A 22 9.09 -12.14 -4.39
N GLU A 23 7.87 -12.60 -4.66
CA GLU A 23 7.50 -13.25 -5.92
C GLU A 23 7.30 -12.20 -7.03
N LYS A 24 7.22 -12.63 -8.31
CA LYS A 24 7.04 -11.75 -9.49
C LYS A 24 5.96 -10.67 -9.31
N PHE A 25 4.84 -11.05 -8.69
CA PHE A 25 3.72 -10.15 -8.38
C PHE A 25 3.60 -9.82 -6.88
N GLY A 26 4.58 -10.20 -6.05
CA GLY A 26 4.60 -9.95 -4.62
C GLY A 26 4.53 -8.47 -4.24
N GLY A 27 4.97 -7.59 -5.14
CA GLY A 27 4.79 -6.15 -5.04
C GLY A 27 3.34 -5.67 -5.00
N LEU A 28 2.35 -6.49 -5.38
CA LEU A 28 0.93 -6.18 -5.29
C LEU A 28 0.43 -6.17 -3.83
N SER A 29 1.01 -6.99 -2.95
CA SER A 29 0.65 -7.04 -1.53
C SER A 29 0.78 -5.67 -0.85
N ASN A 30 -0.13 -5.36 0.06
CA ASN A 30 -0.02 -4.18 0.93
C ASN A 30 1.16 -4.30 1.93
N MET A 31 1.67 -5.52 2.15
CA MET A 31 2.89 -5.81 2.92
C MET A 31 4.18 -5.76 2.07
N ALA A 32 4.13 -5.41 0.78
CA ALA A 32 5.33 -5.40 -0.05
C ALA A 32 6.34 -4.33 0.41
N PRO A 33 7.60 -4.70 0.72
CA PRO A 33 8.67 -3.74 0.96
C PRO A 33 9.12 -3.07 -0.35
N GLY A 34 9.90 -1.99 -0.25
CA GLY A 34 10.41 -1.28 -1.44
C GLY A 34 9.35 -0.47 -2.19
N PHE A 35 8.24 -0.15 -1.52
CA PHE A 35 7.23 0.82 -1.94
C PHE A 35 6.96 1.79 -0.77
N PRO A 36 7.94 2.62 -0.36
CA PRO A 36 7.76 3.57 0.73
C PRO A 36 6.65 4.59 0.39
N LEU A 37 6.01 5.09 1.42
CA LEU A 37 4.93 6.06 1.37
C LEU A 37 5.37 7.34 2.08
N GLN A 38 4.95 8.48 1.58
CA GLN A 38 5.22 9.79 2.17
C GLN A 38 3.88 10.48 2.45
N ILE A 39 3.61 10.81 3.72
CA ILE A 39 2.37 11.43 4.20
C ILE A 39 2.73 12.77 4.84
N GLY A 40 2.74 13.85 4.06
CA GLY A 40 3.41 15.09 4.49
C GLY A 40 4.87 14.79 4.81
N ASP A 41 5.33 15.10 6.01
CA ASP A 41 6.69 14.79 6.47
C ASP A 41 6.86 13.33 6.99
N ILE A 42 5.77 12.57 7.12
CA ILE A 42 5.79 11.23 7.73
C ILE A 42 6.11 10.16 6.69
N SER A 43 7.31 9.56 6.80
CA SER A 43 7.72 8.41 5.98
C SER A 43 7.21 7.09 6.56
N VAL A 44 6.50 6.29 5.75
CA VAL A 44 5.94 4.99 6.16
C VAL A 44 6.39 3.88 5.21
N ARG A 45 6.93 2.78 5.76
CA ARG A 45 7.61 1.74 4.96
C ARG A 45 6.72 0.89 4.05
N THR A 46 5.44 0.71 4.40
CA THR A 46 4.48 -0.17 3.70
C THR A 46 3.05 0.30 3.90
N SER A 47 2.14 -0.07 2.98
CA SER A 47 0.70 0.19 3.13
C SER A 47 0.07 -0.55 4.31
N GLU A 48 0.57 -1.74 4.71
CA GLU A 48 0.12 -2.40 5.95
C GLU A 48 0.45 -1.56 7.19
N ALA A 49 1.64 -0.97 7.29
CA ALA A 49 1.99 -0.12 8.44
C ALA A 49 1.10 1.13 8.52
N LEU A 50 0.85 1.78 7.38
CA LEU A 50 -0.07 2.93 7.29
C LEU A 50 -1.50 2.54 7.67
N TYR A 51 -2.03 1.47 7.08
CA TYR A 51 -3.35 0.92 7.37
C TYR A 51 -3.53 0.57 8.87
N GLN A 52 -2.51 -0.02 9.50
CA GLN A 52 -2.54 -0.32 10.94
C GLN A 52 -2.46 0.95 11.80
N ALA A 53 -1.72 1.99 11.40
CA ALA A 53 -1.67 3.26 12.13
C ALA A 53 -3.00 4.03 12.06
N CYS A 54 -3.63 4.09 10.87
CA CYS A 54 -4.94 4.72 10.66
C CYS A 54 -6.11 4.06 11.44
N ARG A 55 -5.88 2.88 12.05
CA ARG A 55 -6.83 2.21 12.95
C ARG A 55 -6.96 2.90 14.32
N PHE A 56 -5.97 3.71 14.72
CA PHE A 56 -5.85 4.31 16.05
C PHE A 56 -5.72 5.85 15.98
N PRO A 57 -6.72 6.58 15.45
CA PRO A 57 -6.63 8.02 15.18
C PRO A 57 -6.40 8.87 16.45
N TYR A 58 -6.84 8.38 17.62
CA TYR A 58 -6.75 9.09 18.90
C TYR A 58 -5.58 8.61 19.78
N ALA A 59 -4.64 7.82 19.24
CA ALA A 59 -3.54 7.24 20.01
C ALA A 59 -2.21 7.32 19.25
N GLU A 60 -1.69 8.54 19.14
CA GLU A 60 -0.43 8.89 18.46
C GLU A 60 0.73 7.93 18.81
N GLU A 61 0.94 7.59 20.08
CA GLU A 61 2.04 6.71 20.50
C GLU A 61 1.94 5.29 19.92
N ILE A 62 0.71 4.77 19.75
CA ILE A 62 0.48 3.49 19.04
C ILE A 62 0.81 3.65 17.55
N GLN A 63 0.43 4.78 16.94
CA GLN A 63 0.75 5.06 15.53
C GLN A 63 2.28 5.13 15.32
N LYS A 64 3.01 5.86 16.18
CA LYS A 64 4.49 5.95 16.16
C LYS A 64 5.14 4.58 16.34
N MET A 65 4.67 3.80 17.31
CA MET A 65 5.13 2.43 17.54
C MET A 65 4.91 1.54 16.31
N ILE A 66 3.77 1.66 15.60
CA ILE A 66 3.47 0.89 14.39
C ILE A 66 4.37 1.32 13.21
N ILE A 67 4.50 2.63 12.95
CA ILE A 67 5.24 3.16 11.80
C ILE A 67 6.76 2.97 11.93
N SER A 68 7.30 3.03 13.15
CA SER A 68 8.73 2.80 13.40
C SER A 68 9.20 1.38 13.06
N GLN A 69 8.30 0.40 12.97
CA GLN A 69 8.66 -0.98 12.67
C GLN A 69 9.28 -1.14 11.28
N LYS A 70 10.34 -1.96 11.18
CA LYS A 70 11.01 -2.28 9.91
C LYS A 70 10.22 -3.30 9.06
N SER A 71 9.42 -4.16 9.70
CA SER A 71 8.65 -5.23 9.06
C SER A 71 7.14 -4.95 9.12
N PRO A 72 6.38 -5.11 8.02
CA PRO A 72 4.92 -4.97 8.00
C PRO A 72 4.23 -6.01 8.89
N MET A 73 4.78 -7.22 8.98
CA MET A 73 4.26 -8.25 9.89
C MET A 73 4.45 -7.82 11.34
N THR A 74 5.60 -7.22 11.68
CA THR A 74 5.84 -6.69 13.04
C THR A 74 4.92 -5.50 13.35
N ALA A 75 4.69 -4.60 12.40
CA ALA A 75 3.72 -3.51 12.52
C ALA A 75 2.30 -4.04 12.84
N LYS A 76 1.84 -5.03 12.08
CA LYS A 76 0.56 -5.74 12.28
C LYS A 76 0.48 -6.56 13.57
N MET A 77 1.61 -7.06 14.07
CA MET A 77 1.67 -7.77 15.34
C MET A 77 1.64 -6.81 16.52
N LYS A 78 2.39 -5.70 16.45
CA LYS A 78 2.42 -4.64 17.47
C LYS A 78 1.08 -3.93 17.63
N SER A 79 0.23 -3.84 16.60
CA SER A 79 -1.12 -3.29 16.73
C SER A 79 -2.13 -4.20 17.45
N LYS A 80 -1.88 -5.51 17.56
CA LYS A 80 -2.86 -6.47 18.12
C LYS A 80 -3.23 -6.26 19.59
N PRO A 81 -2.28 -5.99 20.52
CA PRO A 81 -2.62 -5.79 21.93
C PRO A 81 -3.55 -4.59 22.16
N PHE A 82 -3.47 -3.57 21.29
CA PHE A 82 -4.21 -2.33 21.43
C PHE A 82 -5.58 -2.34 20.73
N ARG A 83 -6.10 -3.50 20.32
CA ARG A 83 -7.38 -3.59 19.59
C ARG A 83 -8.56 -2.95 20.32
N SER A 84 -8.55 -2.85 21.65
CA SER A 84 -9.55 -2.10 22.44
C SER A 84 -9.57 -0.60 22.14
N GLN A 85 -8.49 -0.02 21.64
CA GLN A 85 -8.35 1.39 21.26
C GLN A 85 -8.62 1.63 19.75
N THR A 86 -9.16 0.63 19.05
CA THR A 86 -9.56 0.76 17.64
C THR A 86 -10.67 1.81 17.50
N ARG A 87 -10.61 2.65 16.46
CA ARG A 87 -11.71 3.56 16.11
C ARG A 87 -13.06 2.81 15.98
N PRO A 88 -14.17 3.32 16.55
CA PRO A 88 -15.42 2.55 16.70
C PRO A 88 -16.08 2.19 15.35
N ASP A 89 -15.83 2.96 14.31
CA ASP A 89 -16.32 2.77 12.95
C ASP A 89 -15.43 1.84 12.09
N TRP A 90 -14.39 1.23 12.66
CA TRP A 90 -13.32 0.55 11.91
C TRP A 90 -13.80 -0.44 10.86
N ASP A 91 -14.77 -1.31 11.18
CA ASP A 91 -15.23 -2.32 10.21
C ASP A 91 -16.04 -1.72 9.05
N HIS A 92 -16.61 -0.53 9.22
CA HIS A 92 -17.23 0.26 8.15
C HIS A 92 -16.20 0.98 7.28
N VAL A 93 -15.09 1.45 7.87
CA VAL A 93 -14.10 2.28 7.15
C VAL A 93 -12.87 1.52 6.65
N ARG A 94 -12.56 0.31 7.15
CA ARG A 94 -11.34 -0.44 6.82
C ARG A 94 -11.08 -0.59 5.31
N VAL A 95 -12.13 -0.77 4.51
CA VAL A 95 -12.02 -0.85 3.03
C VAL A 95 -11.66 0.50 2.42
N LYS A 96 -12.24 1.61 2.91
CA LYS A 96 -11.86 2.97 2.50
C LYS A 96 -10.39 3.28 2.83
N VAL A 97 -9.96 2.92 4.05
CA VAL A 97 -8.57 3.11 4.50
C VAL A 97 -7.59 2.31 3.65
N MET A 98 -7.87 1.03 3.36
CA MET A 98 -6.99 0.23 2.50
C MET A 98 -6.95 0.76 1.06
N ARG A 99 -8.10 1.11 0.46
CA ARG A 99 -8.17 1.73 -0.87
C ARG A 99 -7.28 2.97 -0.93
N TRP A 100 -7.41 3.86 0.04
CA TRP A 100 -6.58 5.06 0.14
C TRP A 100 -5.09 4.72 0.32
N SER A 101 -4.73 3.78 1.22
CA SER A 101 -3.33 3.33 1.41
C SER A 101 -2.69 2.71 0.16
N LEU A 102 -3.49 2.11 -0.73
CA LEU A 102 -3.03 1.61 -2.04
C LEU A 102 -2.90 2.74 -3.08
N ARG A 103 -3.80 3.72 -3.08
CA ARG A 103 -3.66 4.93 -3.92
C ARG A 103 -2.44 5.77 -3.52
N VAL A 104 -2.17 5.94 -2.23
CA VAL A 104 -0.91 6.54 -1.74
C VAL A 104 0.30 5.74 -2.25
N LYS A 105 0.26 4.40 -2.16
CA LYS A 105 1.33 3.53 -2.68
C LYS A 105 1.59 3.75 -4.17
N LEU A 106 0.53 3.93 -4.96
CA LEU A 106 0.65 4.32 -6.36
C LEU A 106 1.26 5.72 -6.50
N ALA A 107 0.75 6.74 -5.82
CA ALA A 107 1.24 8.11 -5.95
C ALA A 107 2.74 8.23 -5.61
N CYS A 108 3.18 7.69 -4.47
CA CYS A 108 4.59 7.74 -4.04
C CYS A 108 5.52 6.85 -4.88
N ASN A 109 4.99 5.88 -5.64
CA ASN A 109 5.79 4.92 -6.42
C ASN A 109 5.31 4.83 -7.88
N TRP A 110 4.93 5.97 -8.46
CA TRP A 110 4.14 6.08 -9.69
C TRP A 110 4.52 5.04 -10.75
N ASP A 111 5.70 5.15 -11.35
CA ASP A 111 6.10 4.27 -12.47
C ASP A 111 6.22 2.81 -12.04
N LYS A 112 6.84 2.55 -10.88
CA LYS A 112 7.12 1.18 -10.39
C LYS A 112 5.83 0.42 -10.10
N PHE A 113 4.88 1.03 -9.39
CA PHE A 113 3.65 0.35 -8.99
C PHE A 113 2.60 0.37 -10.12
N ARG A 114 2.52 1.45 -10.92
CA ARG A 114 1.71 1.49 -12.15
C ARG A 114 2.08 0.36 -13.10
N ASN A 115 3.37 0.20 -13.40
CA ASN A 115 3.82 -0.82 -14.34
C ASN A 115 3.53 -2.23 -13.80
N LEU A 116 3.69 -2.47 -12.49
CA LEU A 116 3.32 -3.74 -11.86
C LEU A 116 1.82 -4.05 -11.97
N LEU A 117 0.95 -3.05 -11.80
CA LEU A 117 -0.50 -3.22 -11.97
C LEU A 117 -0.87 -3.52 -13.44
N LEU A 118 -0.30 -2.77 -14.39
CA LEU A 118 -0.58 -2.96 -15.82
C LEU A 118 -0.03 -4.29 -16.37
N LEU A 119 1.08 -4.81 -15.81
CA LEU A 119 1.60 -6.15 -16.12
C LEU A 119 0.64 -7.30 -15.78
N THR A 120 -0.46 -7.04 -15.06
CA THR A 120 -1.53 -8.03 -14.82
C THR A 120 -2.58 -8.09 -15.95
N ALA A 121 -2.49 -7.19 -16.94
CA ALA A 121 -3.42 -7.05 -18.07
C ALA A 121 -4.88 -6.97 -17.59
N ASP A 122 -5.72 -7.93 -18.01
CA ASP A 122 -7.14 -8.03 -17.64
C ASP A 122 -7.43 -9.20 -16.68
N LYS A 123 -6.39 -9.98 -16.30
CA LYS A 123 -6.53 -11.14 -15.39
C LYS A 123 -7.03 -10.70 -14.01
N GLN A 124 -7.70 -11.61 -13.30
CA GLN A 124 -8.06 -11.39 -11.90
C GLN A 124 -6.79 -11.26 -11.05
N ILE A 125 -6.71 -10.26 -10.16
CA ILE A 125 -5.64 -10.15 -9.16
C ILE A 125 -6.11 -10.82 -7.88
N VAL A 126 -5.38 -11.81 -7.35
CA VAL A 126 -5.81 -12.62 -6.20
C VAL A 126 -4.68 -12.82 -5.18
N GLU A 127 -4.94 -12.49 -3.91
CA GLU A 127 -4.06 -12.85 -2.80
C GLU A 127 -4.35 -14.29 -2.33
N ASP A 128 -3.39 -15.21 -2.47
CA ASP A 128 -3.46 -16.56 -1.89
C ASP A 128 -3.19 -16.48 -0.39
N SER A 129 -4.28 -16.41 0.37
CA SER A 129 -4.26 -16.35 1.82
C SER A 129 -4.33 -17.75 2.42
N ARG A 130 -3.65 -17.94 3.56
CA ARG A 130 -3.77 -19.18 4.35
C ARG A 130 -5.10 -19.31 5.10
N ARG A 131 -5.82 -18.19 5.31
CA ARG A 131 -7.05 -18.16 6.14
C ARG A 131 -7.96 -16.93 5.98
N ASP A 132 -7.46 -15.85 5.39
CA ASP A 132 -8.20 -14.59 5.27
C ASP A 132 -8.97 -14.58 3.94
N ARG A 133 -10.23 -15.04 3.98
CA ARG A 133 -11.18 -14.98 2.86
C ARG A 133 -11.78 -13.59 2.64
N PHE A 134 -11.48 -12.59 3.47
CA PHE A 134 -11.99 -11.21 3.28
C PHE A 134 -11.03 -10.40 2.42
N TRP A 135 -9.78 -10.26 2.85
CA TRP A 135 -8.77 -9.50 2.08
C TRP A 135 -8.27 -10.28 0.86
N GLY A 136 -8.05 -11.59 1.01
CA GLY A 136 -7.64 -12.49 -0.07
C GLY A 136 -8.65 -13.59 -0.33
N ALA A 137 -8.17 -14.69 -0.89
CA ALA A 137 -8.90 -15.93 -1.09
C ALA A 137 -8.08 -17.12 -0.56
N VAL A 138 -8.76 -18.17 -0.11
CA VAL A 138 -8.13 -19.38 0.45
C VAL A 138 -8.33 -20.54 -0.53
N ALA A 139 -7.33 -21.42 -0.64
CA ALA A 139 -7.43 -22.63 -1.46
C ALA A 139 -8.61 -23.50 -1.02
N ASN A 140 -9.46 -23.86 -1.98
CA ASN A 140 -10.42 -24.95 -1.81
C ASN A 140 -9.80 -26.28 -2.26
N ASP A 141 -9.02 -26.23 -3.34
CA ASP A 141 -8.21 -27.33 -3.90
C ASP A 141 -6.91 -26.76 -4.51
N GLU A 142 -6.23 -27.54 -5.35
CA GLU A 142 -5.00 -27.12 -6.02
C GLU A 142 -5.21 -26.03 -7.09
N ASP A 143 -6.36 -26.03 -7.78
CA ASP A 143 -6.67 -25.17 -8.94
C ASP A 143 -7.47 -23.91 -8.59
N TYR A 144 -8.24 -23.94 -7.50
CA TYR A 144 -9.21 -22.91 -7.15
C TYR A 144 -8.97 -22.26 -5.77
N LEU A 145 -9.07 -20.93 -5.76
CA LEU A 145 -9.09 -20.08 -4.57
C LEU A 145 -10.51 -19.51 -4.38
N GLU A 146 -11.00 -19.42 -3.15
CA GLU A 146 -12.30 -18.79 -2.86
C GLU A 146 -12.21 -17.74 -1.74
N GLY A 147 -12.83 -16.58 -1.96
CA GLY A 147 -12.96 -15.50 -0.98
C GLY A 147 -13.57 -14.23 -1.58
N GLU A 148 -13.80 -13.21 -0.76
CA GLU A 148 -14.16 -11.87 -1.24
C GLU A 148 -13.00 -11.21 -2.00
N ASN A 149 -11.75 -11.51 -1.61
CA ASN A 149 -10.51 -11.00 -2.21
C ASN A 149 -10.54 -9.46 -2.39
N VAL A 150 -10.95 -8.76 -1.34
CA VAL A 150 -11.13 -7.30 -1.37
C VAL A 150 -9.84 -6.58 -1.75
N LEU A 151 -8.67 -7.08 -1.31
CA LEU A 151 -7.37 -6.49 -1.69
C LEU A 151 -7.15 -6.57 -3.21
N GLY A 152 -7.32 -7.75 -3.79
CA GLY A 152 -7.20 -7.96 -5.24
C GLY A 152 -8.18 -7.10 -6.05
N ARG A 153 -9.42 -6.97 -5.56
CA ARG A 153 -10.45 -6.11 -6.18
C ARG A 153 -10.11 -4.63 -6.13
N LEU A 154 -9.55 -4.13 -5.03
CA LEU A 154 -9.06 -2.73 -4.94
C LEU A 154 -7.87 -2.47 -5.86
N LEU A 155 -7.00 -3.46 -6.08
CA LEU A 155 -5.89 -3.35 -7.03
C LEU A 155 -6.39 -3.31 -8.48
N MET A 156 -7.43 -4.11 -8.81
CA MET A 156 -8.09 -4.05 -10.12
C MET A 156 -8.83 -2.72 -10.34
N GLU A 157 -9.51 -2.18 -9.32
CA GLU A 157 -10.14 -0.84 -9.35
C GLU A 157 -9.12 0.23 -9.80
N ILE A 158 -7.97 0.28 -9.13
CA ILE A 158 -6.87 1.21 -9.47
C ILE A 158 -6.29 0.92 -10.87
N ARG A 159 -6.21 -0.34 -11.29
CA ARG A 159 -5.70 -0.73 -12.61
C ARG A 159 -6.61 -0.25 -13.75
N GLU A 160 -7.93 -0.38 -13.61
CA GLU A 160 -8.86 0.11 -14.64
C GLU A 160 -8.90 1.64 -14.68
N GLU A 161 -8.83 2.32 -13.52
CA GLU A 161 -8.62 3.78 -13.47
C GLU A 161 -7.33 4.20 -14.19
N LEU A 162 -6.24 3.42 -14.08
CA LEU A 162 -4.96 3.65 -14.78
C LEU A 162 -5.02 3.46 -16.31
N LYS A 163 -5.98 2.67 -16.82
CA LYS A 163 -6.24 2.52 -18.27
C LYS A 163 -7.12 3.63 -18.84
N SER A 164 -7.88 4.32 -17.98
CA SER A 164 -8.79 5.40 -18.39
C SER A 164 -8.07 6.71 -18.75
N GLU A 165 -8.74 7.56 -19.52
CA GLU A 165 -8.31 8.94 -19.83
C GLU A 165 -8.08 9.77 -18.56
N ASN A 166 -8.81 9.47 -17.50
CA ASN A 166 -8.74 10.12 -16.19
C ASN A 166 -7.60 9.61 -15.29
N SER A 167 -6.72 8.74 -15.79
CA SER A 167 -5.57 8.20 -15.04
C SER A 167 -4.66 9.26 -14.41
N LYS A 168 -4.66 10.50 -14.91
CA LYS A 168 -3.96 11.65 -14.30
C LYS A 168 -4.49 11.98 -12.89
N ASN A 169 -5.78 11.73 -12.61
CA ASN A 169 -6.41 12.05 -11.33
C ASN A 169 -5.86 11.18 -10.19
N LEU A 170 -5.40 9.95 -10.48
CA LEU A 170 -4.70 9.09 -9.52
C LEU A 170 -3.37 9.67 -9.00
N LYS A 171 -2.85 10.74 -9.61
CA LYS A 171 -1.70 11.48 -9.09
C LYS A 171 -2.04 12.39 -7.90
N ILE A 172 -3.31 12.57 -7.58
CA ILE A 172 -3.79 13.40 -6.47
C ILE A 172 -4.65 12.51 -5.57
N VAL A 173 -4.17 12.22 -4.37
CA VAL A 173 -4.80 11.29 -3.43
C VAL A 173 -5.26 12.07 -2.21
N ASN A 174 -6.50 12.56 -2.28
CA ASN A 174 -7.17 13.18 -1.15
C ASN A 174 -7.39 12.17 -0.01
N PRO A 175 -7.41 12.61 1.26
CA PRO A 175 -7.86 11.78 2.37
C PRO A 175 -9.28 11.24 2.13
N PRO A 176 -9.60 10.01 2.60
CA PRO A 176 -10.94 9.48 2.53
C PRO A 176 -11.88 10.26 3.44
N LEU A 177 -13.14 10.45 3.03
CA LEU A 177 -14.19 11.03 3.88
C LEU A 177 -14.53 10.05 5.02
N ILE A 178 -13.85 10.27 6.14
CA ILE A 178 -13.86 9.53 7.40
C ILE A 178 -13.66 10.57 8.52
N ASN A 179 -14.51 10.55 9.54
CA ASN A 179 -14.38 11.46 10.69
C ASN A 179 -13.08 11.17 11.44
N ASP A 180 -12.39 12.20 11.92
CA ASP A 180 -11.12 12.10 12.64
C ASP A 180 -10.13 11.14 11.95
N PHE A 181 -9.93 11.32 10.65
CA PHE A 181 -8.88 10.62 9.93
C PHE A 181 -7.54 11.31 10.20
N LEU A 182 -6.95 10.97 11.35
CA LEU A 182 -5.75 11.58 11.92
C LEU A 182 -4.54 10.63 11.87
N LEU A 183 -3.36 11.21 11.68
CA LEU A 183 -2.06 10.58 11.88
C LEU A 183 -1.16 11.53 12.66
N TYR A 184 -0.62 11.06 13.78
CA TYR A 184 0.13 11.88 14.75
C TYR A 184 -0.66 13.14 15.16
N ASN A 185 -1.88 12.93 15.65
CA ASN A 185 -2.84 13.96 16.07
C ASN A 185 -3.17 15.04 15.02
N SER A 186 -2.77 14.86 13.76
CA SER A 186 -2.95 15.82 12.66
C SER A 186 -3.81 15.22 11.54
N PRO A 187 -4.71 15.98 10.89
CA PRO A 187 -5.41 15.51 9.70
C PRO A 187 -4.43 15.12 8.59
N LEU A 188 -4.67 13.99 7.91
CA LEU A 188 -3.80 13.60 6.80
C LEU A 188 -3.94 14.58 5.62
N PRO A 189 -2.83 14.96 4.95
CA PRO A 189 -2.88 15.85 3.79
C PRO A 189 -3.25 15.12 2.50
N THR A 190 -3.62 15.89 1.46
CA THR A 190 -3.65 15.39 0.08
C THR A 190 -2.24 15.03 -0.38
N ILE A 191 -2.07 13.81 -0.89
CA ILE A 191 -0.79 13.31 -1.38
C ILE A 191 -0.69 13.51 -2.90
N TYR A 192 0.43 14.03 -3.36
CA TYR A 192 0.71 14.24 -4.78
C TYR A 192 1.76 13.24 -5.27
N ALA A 193 1.59 12.70 -6.47
CA ALA A 193 2.59 11.87 -7.12
C ALA A 193 3.73 12.77 -7.62
N GLU A 194 4.80 12.87 -6.82
CA GLU A 194 5.96 13.68 -7.15
C GLU A 194 6.55 13.31 -8.53
N LYS A 195 6.88 14.33 -9.32
CA LYS A 195 7.89 14.14 -10.36
C LYS A 195 9.22 13.99 -9.64
N LYS A 196 9.83 12.80 -9.68
CA LYS A 196 11.23 12.66 -9.28
C LYS A 196 12.06 13.67 -10.04
N HIS A 197 12.57 14.69 -9.35
CA HIS A 197 13.62 15.52 -9.91
C HIS A 197 14.79 14.59 -10.22
N LYS A 198 15.22 14.56 -11.48
CA LYS A 198 16.52 13.98 -11.81
C LYS A 198 17.54 14.74 -10.95
N ASN A 199 18.31 14.02 -10.13
CA ASN A 199 19.39 14.64 -9.37
C ASN A 199 20.24 15.45 -10.35
N LYS A 200 20.50 16.72 -10.03
CA LYS A 200 21.59 17.45 -10.69
C LYS A 200 22.86 16.64 -10.45
N GLU A 201 23.50 16.22 -11.52
CA GLU A 201 24.86 15.71 -11.43
C GLU A 201 25.72 16.82 -10.83
N ILE A 202 26.29 16.55 -9.66
CA ILE A 202 27.30 17.43 -9.08
C ILE A 202 28.56 17.20 -9.90
N VAL A 203 28.71 17.96 -10.97
CA VAL A 203 29.96 18.06 -11.72
C VAL A 203 30.97 18.72 -10.78
N THR A 204 31.73 17.90 -10.05
CA THR A 204 32.86 18.38 -9.25
C THR A 204 33.93 18.89 -10.20
N ALA A 205 34.15 20.20 -10.19
CA ALA A 205 35.24 20.83 -10.94
C ALA A 205 36.60 20.21 -10.56
N PRO A 206 37.56 20.14 -11.50
CA PRO A 206 38.86 19.52 -11.25
C PRO A 206 39.62 20.29 -10.16
N LYS A 207 40.29 19.54 -9.27
CA LYS A 207 41.17 20.14 -8.25
C LYS A 207 42.29 20.93 -8.92
N GLN A 208 42.41 22.19 -8.56
CA GLN A 208 43.58 23.01 -8.88
C GLN A 208 44.79 22.46 -8.13
N LEU A 209 45.88 22.21 -8.85
CA LEU A 209 47.12 21.70 -8.28
C LEU A 209 47.83 22.84 -7.52
N SER A 210 48.05 22.70 -6.22
CA SER A 210 48.87 23.64 -5.45
C SER A 210 50.35 23.34 -5.67
N LEU A 211 51.06 24.31 -6.25
CA LEU A 211 52.53 24.38 -6.20
C LEU A 211 52.97 24.94 -4.84
N PHE A 212 54.15 24.52 -4.37
CA PHE A 212 54.79 24.93 -3.10
C PHE A 212 54.04 24.44 -1.84
N ASP A 213 54.62 24.08 -0.69
CA ASP A 213 55.99 24.15 -0.12
C ASP A 213 56.22 22.85 0.73
N ASN A 214 57.41 22.37 1.16
CA ASN A 214 58.86 22.50 0.83
C ASN A 214 59.64 21.38 1.58
N GLU A 215 60.97 21.31 1.37
CA GLU A 215 62.01 20.47 2.05
C GLU A 215 62.01 18.94 1.78
#